data_AF-A0A7Y7QUT3-F1
#
_entry.id   AF-A0A7Y7QUT3-F1
#
_cell.length_a   1.000
_cell.length_b   1.000
_cell.length_c   1.000
_cell.angle_alpha   90.00
_cell.angle_beta   90.00
_cell.angle_gamma   90.00
#
_symmetry.space_group_name_H-M   'P 1'
#
loop_
_entity.id
_entity.type
_entity.pdbx_description
1 polymer ?
#
loop_
_entity_poly.entity_id
_entity_poly.type
_entity_poly.pdbx_seq_one_letter_code
_entity_poly.pdbx_strand_id
1 'polypeptide(L)'
;MMATALMAPTAMAMVAAPVPVMAQASGDLAAVQRHLQSVQTMTADFTQQDRAGKVLTGTLTMKKPGKIRFQYEKGVPLLIVADGGSLWFLDYSVGQKQRWPIKNSPLGVLLDPTRDISRYAKVVPSADSRLVSVEANDPKHPEYGKITLVFARDASAPGGLMMQGWVALDSQNNRTTIRLSNQRFGVPVDDKAFRFNDPQRRSGRN
;
A
#
# COMPACT_ATOMS: atom_id res chain seq x y z
N MET A 1 -78.80 12.89 -10.41
CA MET A 1 -78.11 12.34 -9.22
C MET A 1 -77.37 11.08 -9.67
N MET A 2 -76.21 11.16 -10.33
CA MET A 2 -74.83 11.31 -9.82
C MET A 2 -74.39 10.24 -8.81
N ALA A 3 -73.50 9.35 -9.26
CA ALA A 3 -72.42 8.78 -8.45
C ALA A 3 -71.33 8.22 -9.40
N THR A 4 -70.26 8.99 -9.58
CA THR A 4 -69.07 8.66 -10.39
C THR A 4 -68.08 7.88 -9.53
N ALA A 5 -67.67 6.69 -9.97
CA ALA A 5 -66.64 5.90 -9.31
C ALA A 5 -65.25 6.29 -9.83
N LEU A 6 -64.38 6.84 -8.97
CA LEU A 6 -62.96 7.04 -9.26
C LEU A 6 -62.15 5.86 -8.72
N MET A 7 -61.49 5.12 -9.61
CA MET A 7 -60.43 4.17 -9.27
C MET A 7 -59.13 4.95 -8.98
N ALA A 8 -58.52 4.72 -7.82
CA ALA A 8 -57.21 5.27 -7.47
C ALA A 8 -56.09 4.30 -7.90
N PRO A 9 -54.97 4.77 -8.47
CA PRO A 9 -53.82 3.93 -8.81
C PRO A 9 -52.95 3.67 -7.56
N THR A 10 -52.74 2.41 -7.24
CA THR A 10 -51.84 1.97 -6.17
C THR A 10 -50.38 2.16 -6.60
N ALA A 11 -49.69 3.13 -6.00
CA ALA A 11 -48.25 3.31 -6.20
C ALA A 11 -47.46 2.20 -5.48
N MET A 12 -46.79 1.33 -6.22
CA MET A 12 -45.80 0.40 -5.66
C MET A 12 -44.54 1.17 -5.26
N ALA A 13 -44.35 1.38 -3.95
CA ALA A 13 -43.09 1.88 -3.41
C ALA A 13 -42.03 0.77 -3.46
N MET A 14 -41.01 0.92 -4.30
CA MET A 14 -39.83 0.06 -4.27
C MET A 14 -39.00 0.40 -3.02
N VAL A 15 -39.04 -0.48 -2.02
CA VAL A 15 -38.17 -0.40 -0.84
C VAL A 15 -36.76 -0.82 -1.27
N ALA A 16 -35.84 0.13 -1.40
CA ALA A 16 -34.42 -0.17 -1.58
C ALA A 16 -33.88 -0.81 -0.29
N ALA A 17 -33.60 -2.11 -0.33
CA ALA A 17 -33.00 -2.82 0.80
C ALA A 17 -31.56 -2.32 1.04
N PRO A 18 -31.15 -2.07 2.31
CA PRO A 18 -29.78 -1.70 2.62
C PRO A 18 -28.86 -2.89 2.32
N VAL A 19 -27.91 -2.69 1.41
CA VAL A 19 -26.84 -3.67 1.15
C VAL A 19 -26.03 -3.83 2.44
N PRO A 20 -25.83 -5.07 2.96
CA PRO A 20 -25.17 -5.26 4.24
C PRO A 20 -23.69 -4.86 4.16
N VAL A 21 -23.27 -3.95 5.03
CA VAL A 21 -21.89 -3.42 5.16
C VAL A 21 -20.84 -4.55 5.26
N MET A 22 -21.18 -5.70 5.83
CA MET A 22 -20.28 -6.86 5.91
C MET A 22 -19.93 -7.47 4.54
N ALA A 23 -20.89 -7.55 3.62
CA ALA A 23 -20.64 -8.09 2.28
C ALA A 23 -19.67 -7.18 1.51
N GLN A 24 -19.84 -5.86 1.64
CA GLN A 24 -18.95 -4.87 1.04
C GLN A 24 -17.52 -4.97 1.60
N ALA A 25 -17.36 -5.09 2.93
CA ALA A 25 -16.05 -5.25 3.55
C ALA A 25 -15.31 -6.51 3.06
N SER A 26 -16.02 -7.64 2.93
CA SER A 26 -15.41 -8.85 2.36
C SER A 26 -15.01 -8.69 0.89
N GLY A 27 -15.82 -7.98 0.09
CA GLY A 27 -15.52 -7.69 -1.31
C GLY A 27 -14.31 -6.77 -1.50
N ASP A 28 -14.20 -5.74 -0.66
CA ASP A 28 -13.10 -4.78 -0.67
C ASP A 28 -11.77 -5.43 -0.31
N LEU A 29 -11.74 -6.28 0.71
CA LEU A 29 -10.54 -7.02 1.07
C LEU A 29 -10.09 -7.97 -0.05
N ALA A 30 -11.03 -8.65 -0.69
CA ALA A 30 -10.76 -9.50 -1.85
C ALA A 30 -10.26 -8.69 -3.06
N ALA A 31 -10.74 -7.48 -3.27
CA ALA A 31 -10.25 -6.59 -4.32
C ALA A 31 -8.81 -6.12 -4.04
N VAL A 32 -8.51 -5.77 -2.78
CA VAL A 32 -7.15 -5.42 -2.36
C VAL A 32 -6.20 -6.60 -2.55
N GLN A 33 -6.58 -7.82 -2.15
CA GLN A 33 -5.77 -9.01 -2.39
C GLN A 33 -5.49 -9.23 -3.88
N ARG A 34 -6.51 -9.09 -4.75
CA ARG A 34 -6.35 -9.18 -6.20
C ARG A 34 -5.41 -8.12 -6.77
N HIS A 35 -5.52 -6.87 -6.31
CA HIS A 35 -4.57 -5.82 -6.67
C HIS A 35 -3.14 -6.20 -6.26
N LEU A 36 -2.95 -6.53 -4.98
CA LEU A 36 -1.65 -6.91 -4.44
C LEU A 36 -1.07 -8.16 -5.09
N GLN A 37 -1.86 -9.06 -5.69
CA GLN A 37 -1.37 -10.22 -6.43
C GLN A 37 -1.07 -9.92 -7.90
N SER A 38 -1.88 -9.06 -8.54
CA SER A 38 -1.76 -8.74 -9.98
C SER A 38 -0.55 -7.85 -10.33
N VAL A 39 -0.12 -6.95 -9.44
CA VAL A 39 0.98 -6.02 -9.75
C VAL A 39 2.33 -6.74 -9.77
N GLN A 40 2.86 -7.14 -10.92
CA GLN A 40 4.16 -7.83 -11.02
C GLN A 40 5.35 -6.86 -10.99
N THR A 41 5.25 -5.76 -11.72
CA THR A 41 6.22 -4.67 -11.71
C THR A 41 5.49 -3.34 -11.63
N MET A 42 6.12 -2.36 -10.99
CA MET A 42 5.60 -1.01 -10.89
C MET A 42 6.73 0.00 -10.73
N THR A 43 6.59 1.17 -11.37
CA THR A 43 7.30 2.38 -10.97
C THR A 43 6.30 3.43 -10.54
N ALA A 44 6.63 4.27 -9.56
CA ALA A 44 5.83 5.41 -9.16
C ALA A 44 6.74 6.51 -8.61
N ASP A 45 6.25 7.74 -8.60
CA ASP A 45 6.82 8.77 -7.74
C ASP A 45 6.24 8.60 -6.33
N PHE A 46 7.00 8.96 -5.31
CA PHE A 46 6.52 8.94 -3.93
C PHE A 46 6.83 10.24 -3.19
N THR A 47 5.96 10.57 -2.25
CA THR A 47 6.26 11.50 -1.16
C THR A 47 6.19 10.74 0.15
N GLN A 48 7.21 10.90 0.98
CA GLN A 48 7.28 10.38 2.33
C GLN A 48 7.16 11.52 3.31
N GLN A 49 6.24 11.41 4.26
CA GLN A 49 6.12 12.30 5.40
C GLN A 49 6.40 11.53 6.68
N ASP A 50 7.38 11.98 7.46
CA ASP A 50 7.71 11.37 8.76
C ASP A 50 6.87 11.96 9.91
N ARG A 51 7.14 11.51 11.14
CA ARG A 51 6.45 11.97 12.36
C ARG A 51 6.67 13.46 12.67
N ALA A 52 7.79 14.03 12.22
CA ALA A 52 8.12 15.44 12.41
C ALA A 52 7.51 16.32 11.30
N GLY A 53 6.79 15.71 10.35
CA GLY A 53 6.21 16.38 9.20
C GLY A 53 7.21 16.67 8.09
N LYS A 54 8.46 16.20 8.20
CA LYS A 54 9.45 16.35 7.13
C LYS A 54 8.98 15.55 5.92
N VAL A 55 8.96 16.22 4.78
CA VAL A 55 8.60 15.61 3.50
C VAL A 55 9.86 15.35 2.69
N LEU A 56 9.99 14.13 2.19
CA LEU A 56 11.02 13.72 1.23
C LEU A 56 10.34 13.16 0.00
N THR A 57 10.93 13.36 -1.17
CA THR A 57 10.39 12.82 -2.42
C THR A 57 11.34 11.81 -3.05
N GLY A 58 10.85 11.06 -4.04
CA GLY A 58 11.68 10.15 -4.80
C GLY A 58 10.90 9.25 -5.75
N THR A 59 11.59 8.21 -6.22
CA THR A 59 11.05 7.20 -7.13
C THR A 59 10.98 5.85 -6.43
N LEU A 60 9.81 5.24 -6.50
CA LEU A 60 9.54 3.87 -6.10
C LEU A 60 9.69 2.96 -7.32
N THR A 61 10.47 1.89 -7.18
CA THR A 61 10.53 0.79 -8.15
C THR A 61 10.21 -0.52 -7.44
N MET A 62 9.33 -1.33 -8.01
CA MET A 62 8.90 -2.59 -7.43
C MET A 62 8.94 -3.69 -8.48
N LYS A 63 9.36 -4.88 -8.07
CA LYS A 63 9.31 -6.10 -8.86
C LYS A 63 9.07 -7.29 -7.95
N LYS A 64 8.06 -8.08 -8.26
CA LYS A 64 7.79 -9.31 -7.53
C LYS A 64 8.75 -10.44 -7.93
N PRO A 65 8.96 -11.40 -7.02
CA PRO A 65 8.55 -11.38 -5.60
C PRO A 65 9.52 -10.55 -4.74
N GLY A 66 9.02 -9.84 -3.73
CA GLY A 66 9.84 -9.34 -2.62
C GLY A 66 10.81 -8.18 -2.93
N LYS A 67 10.86 -7.62 -4.15
CA LYS A 67 11.80 -6.54 -4.48
C LYS A 67 11.13 -5.18 -4.53
N ILE A 68 11.72 -4.22 -3.83
CA ILE A 68 11.27 -2.82 -3.81
C ILE A 68 12.49 -1.91 -3.66
N ARG A 69 12.43 -0.71 -4.21
CA ARG A 69 13.46 0.31 -4.07
C ARG A 69 12.80 1.67 -3.90
N PHE A 70 13.08 2.34 -2.79
CA PHE A 70 12.79 3.75 -2.59
C PHE A 70 14.06 4.54 -2.82
N GLN A 71 14.15 5.13 -4.00
CA GLN A 71 15.24 6.04 -4.35
C GLN A 71 14.80 7.46 -4.01
N TYR A 72 15.38 8.05 -2.97
CA TYR A 72 15.10 9.45 -2.63
C TYR A 72 15.71 10.40 -3.65
N GLU A 73 15.18 11.62 -3.67
CA GLU A 73 15.61 12.72 -4.52
C GLU A 73 17.08 13.10 -4.35
N LYS A 74 17.61 13.84 -5.33
CA LYS A 74 19.01 14.25 -5.35
C LYS A 74 19.32 15.07 -4.09
N GLY A 75 20.42 14.71 -3.42
CA GLY A 75 20.86 15.36 -2.18
C GLY A 75 20.36 14.68 -0.91
N VAL A 76 19.46 13.70 -1.01
CA VAL A 76 19.07 12.83 0.11
C VAL A 76 19.86 11.52 0.02
N PRO A 77 20.88 11.31 0.89
CA PRO A 77 21.78 10.17 0.80
C PRO A 77 21.19 8.90 1.42
N LEU A 78 19.86 8.75 1.38
CA LEU A 78 19.14 7.59 1.90
C LEU A 78 18.75 6.66 0.76
N LEU A 79 18.73 5.36 1.05
CA LEU A 79 18.21 4.34 0.15
C LEU A 79 17.55 3.23 0.96
N ILE A 80 16.31 2.92 0.61
CA ILE A 80 15.61 1.72 1.12
C ILE A 80 15.45 0.75 -0.04
N VAL A 81 15.88 -0.49 0.16
CA VAL A 81 15.82 -1.51 -0.89
C VAL A 81 15.52 -2.88 -0.29
N ALA A 82 14.54 -3.60 -0.85
CA ALA A 82 14.38 -5.02 -0.61
C ALA A 82 14.86 -5.82 -1.82
N ASP A 83 15.59 -6.89 -1.55
CA ASP A 83 16.26 -7.72 -2.56
C ASP A 83 15.53 -9.04 -2.87
N GLY A 84 14.36 -9.26 -2.26
CA GLY A 84 13.59 -10.50 -2.34
C GLY A 84 13.56 -11.29 -1.03
N GLY A 85 14.47 -11.03 -0.09
CA GLY A 85 14.47 -11.68 1.23
C GLY A 85 14.69 -10.72 2.39
N SER A 86 15.48 -9.67 2.18
CA SER A 86 15.81 -8.68 3.21
C SER A 86 15.44 -7.28 2.76
N LEU A 87 14.95 -6.48 3.70
CA LEU A 87 14.85 -5.03 3.60
C LEU A 87 16.13 -4.40 4.14
N TRP A 88 16.71 -3.50 3.35
CA TRP A 88 17.91 -2.76 3.68
C TRP A 88 17.60 -1.28 3.79
N PHE A 89 18.06 -0.65 4.86
CA PHE A 89 18.12 0.80 5.03
C PHE A 89 19.58 1.23 4.97
N LEU A 90 19.88 2.19 4.11
CA LEU A 90 21.23 2.65 3.83
C LEU A 90 21.26 4.17 3.98
N ASP A 91 22.18 4.67 4.79
CA ASP A 91 22.50 6.09 4.87
C ASP A 91 23.96 6.29 4.44
N TYR A 92 24.13 6.85 3.25
CA TYR A 92 25.44 7.10 2.67
C TYR A 92 26.17 8.30 3.29
N SER A 93 25.49 9.16 4.06
CA SER A 93 26.13 10.30 4.73
C SER A 93 27.00 9.87 5.91
N VAL A 94 26.53 8.87 6.66
CA VAL A 94 27.18 8.37 7.87
C VAL A 94 27.70 6.94 7.72
N GLY A 95 27.61 6.35 6.53
CA GLY A 95 28.07 4.99 6.30
C GLY A 95 27.18 3.91 6.95
N GLN A 96 25.94 4.23 7.30
CA GLN A 96 25.06 3.32 8.04
C GLN A 96 24.37 2.33 7.09
N LYS A 97 24.29 1.08 7.53
CA LYS A 97 23.62 -0.02 6.83
C LYS A 97 22.90 -0.88 7.84
N GLN A 98 21.58 -1.01 7.66
CA GLN A 98 20.73 -1.84 8.49
C GLN A 98 19.98 -2.85 7.61
N ARG A 99 19.74 -4.03 8.16
CA ARG A 99 19.13 -5.17 7.47
C ARG A 99 18.08 -5.79 8.36
N TRP A 100 16.90 -6.03 7.81
CA TRP A 100 15.86 -6.83 8.44
C TRP A 100 15.28 -7.83 7.44
N PRO A 101 14.86 -9.02 7.87
CA PRO A 101 14.03 -9.87 7.02
C PRO A 101 12.79 -9.10 6.59
N ILE A 102 12.42 -9.17 5.30
CA ILE A 102 11.29 -8.39 4.77
C ILE A 102 9.96 -8.72 5.51
N LYS A 103 9.82 -9.98 5.91
CA LYS A 103 8.72 -10.53 6.71
C LYS A 103 8.62 -9.92 8.12
N ASN A 104 9.68 -9.29 8.61
CA ASN A 104 9.74 -8.62 9.91
C ASN A 104 9.41 -7.11 9.81
N SER A 105 8.69 -6.69 8.77
CA SER A 105 8.36 -5.28 8.53
C SER A 105 6.90 -5.10 8.13
N PRO A 106 6.27 -3.93 8.41
CA PRO A 106 4.94 -3.63 7.91
C PRO A 106 4.84 -3.71 6.38
N LEU A 107 5.93 -3.40 5.66
CA LEU A 107 5.99 -3.46 4.21
C LEU A 107 5.91 -4.90 3.67
N GLY A 108 6.10 -5.93 4.50
CA GLY A 108 5.99 -7.32 4.07
C GLY A 108 4.65 -7.64 3.40
N VAL A 109 3.57 -6.99 3.82
CA VAL A 109 2.22 -7.13 3.25
C VAL A 109 2.17 -6.75 1.76
N LEU A 110 2.97 -5.77 1.34
CA LEU A 110 3.03 -5.33 -0.05
C LEU A 110 3.85 -6.26 -0.95
N LEU A 111 4.77 -7.02 -0.35
CA LEU A 111 5.90 -7.63 -1.07
C LEU A 111 5.84 -9.15 -1.11
N ASP A 112 5.00 -9.77 -0.28
CA ASP A 112 4.70 -11.20 -0.29
C ASP A 112 3.33 -11.48 -0.94
N PRO A 113 3.28 -11.83 -2.23
CA PRO A 113 2.02 -12.09 -2.93
C PRO A 113 1.34 -13.41 -2.52
N THR A 114 2.05 -14.29 -1.79
CA THR A 114 1.55 -15.61 -1.41
C THR A 114 0.72 -15.57 -0.13
N ARG A 115 0.83 -14.49 0.65
CA ARG A 115 0.11 -14.35 1.89
C ARG A 115 -1.33 -13.93 1.64
N ASP A 116 -2.24 -14.71 2.22
CA ASP A 116 -3.64 -14.38 2.31
C ASP A 116 -3.85 -13.28 3.36
N ILE A 117 -4.07 -12.05 2.89
CA ILE A 117 -4.22 -10.87 3.74
C ILE A 117 -5.48 -10.97 4.61
N SER A 118 -6.45 -11.81 4.26
CA SER A 118 -7.70 -11.96 5.03
C SER A 118 -7.48 -12.43 6.47
N ARG A 119 -6.33 -13.05 6.74
CA ARG A 119 -5.97 -13.58 8.07
C ARG A 119 -5.44 -12.53 9.03
N TYR A 120 -4.94 -11.40 8.52
CA TYR A 120 -4.20 -10.42 9.30
C TYR A 120 -4.47 -8.97 8.87
N ALA A 121 -5.43 -8.76 7.97
CA ALA A 121 -5.86 -7.46 7.50
C ALA A 121 -7.37 -7.30 7.58
N LYS A 122 -7.81 -6.07 7.83
CA LYS A 122 -9.22 -5.68 7.96
C LYS A 122 -9.48 -4.39 7.20
N VAL A 123 -10.69 -4.25 6.68
CA VAL A 123 -11.13 -3.01 6.06
C VAL A 123 -11.32 -1.94 7.15
N VAL A 124 -10.76 -0.77 6.92
CA VAL A 124 -10.97 0.42 7.75
C VAL A 124 -12.13 1.21 7.13
N PRO A 125 -13.24 1.44 7.87
CA PRO A 125 -14.34 2.23 7.38
C PRO A 125 -13.88 3.62 6.93
N SER A 126 -14.27 4.01 5.72
CA SER A 126 -14.02 5.33 5.14
C SER A 126 -15.36 6.03 4.92
N ALA A 127 -15.40 7.33 5.17
CA ALA A 127 -16.56 8.16 4.81
C ALA A 127 -16.66 8.37 3.29
N ASP A 128 -15.53 8.27 2.57
CA ASP A 128 -15.50 8.33 1.10
C ASP A 128 -15.57 6.90 0.54
N SER A 129 -16.67 6.58 -0.13
CA SER A 129 -16.93 5.27 -0.76
C SER A 129 -16.05 4.99 -1.99
N ARG A 130 -15.40 6.02 -2.54
CA ARG A 130 -14.41 5.89 -3.62
C ARG A 130 -13.07 5.38 -3.12
N LEU A 131 -12.84 5.45 -1.80
CA LEU A 131 -11.63 4.97 -1.16
C LEU A 131 -11.87 3.64 -0.46
N VAL A 132 -10.89 2.75 -0.58
CA VAL A 132 -10.80 1.50 0.17
C VAL A 132 -9.54 1.55 1.01
N SER A 133 -9.70 1.44 2.33
CA SER A 133 -8.57 1.42 3.26
C SER A 133 -8.50 0.05 3.93
N VAL A 134 -7.30 -0.54 3.98
CA VAL A 134 -7.07 -1.84 4.62
C VAL A 134 -5.91 -1.72 5.60
N GLU A 135 -6.19 -1.97 6.89
CA GLU A 135 -5.16 -2.07 7.93
C GLU A 135 -4.72 -3.52 8.04
N ALA A 136 -3.41 -3.75 7.96
CA ALA A 136 -2.78 -5.05 8.14
C ALA A 136 -1.74 -4.98 9.26
N ASN A 137 -1.74 -6.00 10.13
CA ASN A 137 -0.79 -6.15 11.22
C ASN A 137 -0.60 -7.64 11.50
N ASP A 138 0.60 -8.08 11.85
CA ASP A 138 0.81 -9.47 12.24
C ASP A 138 0.44 -9.67 13.72
N PRO A 139 -0.63 -10.40 14.08
CA PRO A 139 -1.02 -10.57 15.48
C PRO A 139 -0.01 -11.39 16.28
N LYS A 140 0.80 -12.22 15.62
CA LYS A 140 1.86 -13.02 16.26
C LYS A 140 3.12 -12.19 16.48
N HIS A 141 3.28 -11.12 15.71
CA HIS A 141 4.44 -10.23 15.74
C HIS A 141 4.01 -8.76 15.80
N PRO A 142 3.35 -8.33 16.89
CA PRO A 142 2.94 -6.92 17.05
C PRO A 142 4.13 -5.96 17.03
N GLU A 143 5.35 -6.44 17.33
CA GLU A 143 6.59 -5.67 17.28
C GLU A 143 6.97 -5.20 15.87
N TYR A 144 6.39 -5.80 14.82
CA TYR A 144 6.58 -5.33 13.44
C TYR A 144 5.75 -4.08 13.16
N GLY A 145 4.75 -3.77 13.99
CA GLY A 145 3.86 -2.64 13.80
C GLY A 145 2.72 -2.95 12.84
N LYS A 146 2.15 -1.91 12.22
CA LYS A 146 1.00 -2.01 11.34
C LYS A 146 1.10 -1.11 10.12
N ILE A 147 0.43 -1.49 9.05
CA ILE A 147 0.35 -0.73 7.80
C ILE A 147 -1.12 -0.54 7.41
N THR A 148 -1.49 0.69 7.06
CA THR A 148 -2.79 1.00 6.48
C THR A 148 -2.59 1.38 5.02
N LEU A 149 -3.02 0.51 4.13
CA LEU A 149 -3.00 0.73 2.69
C LEU A 149 -4.25 1.51 2.27
N VAL A 150 -4.09 2.49 1.38
CA VAL A 150 -5.19 3.30 0.86
C VAL A 150 -5.25 3.16 -0.65
N PHE A 151 -6.42 2.81 -1.16
CA PHE A 151 -6.70 2.62 -2.57
C PHE A 151 -7.86 3.51 -3.01
N ALA A 152 -7.81 4.00 -4.24
CA ALA A 152 -8.95 4.56 -4.94
C ALA A 152 -9.54 3.50 -5.86
N ARG A 153 -10.87 3.46 -5.99
CA ARG A 153 -11.53 2.61 -6.99
C ARG A 153 -11.24 3.13 -8.39
N ASP A 154 -10.63 2.30 -9.22
CA ASP A 154 -10.21 2.64 -10.57
C ASP A 154 -10.19 1.37 -11.44
N ALA A 155 -11.16 1.28 -12.37
CA ALA A 155 -11.30 0.11 -13.23
C ALA A 155 -10.13 -0.09 -14.20
N SER A 156 -9.33 0.94 -14.45
CA SER A 156 -8.13 0.84 -15.30
C SER A 156 -6.92 0.27 -14.56
N ALA A 157 -6.96 0.26 -13.22
CA ALA A 157 -5.87 -0.21 -12.39
C ALA A 157 -5.97 -1.73 -12.12
N PRO A 158 -4.84 -2.42 -11.87
CA PRO A 158 -4.84 -3.85 -11.57
C PRO A 158 -5.77 -4.18 -10.39
N GLY A 159 -6.67 -5.15 -10.56
CA GLY A 159 -7.65 -5.50 -9.53
C GLY A 159 -8.76 -4.47 -9.30
N GLY A 160 -8.90 -3.45 -10.15
CA GLY A 160 -9.93 -2.41 -10.03
C GLY A 160 -9.63 -1.35 -8.97
N LEU A 161 -8.38 -1.29 -8.49
CA LEU A 161 -7.94 -0.42 -7.41
C LEU A 161 -6.60 0.25 -7.76
N MET A 162 -6.49 1.55 -7.55
CA MET A 162 -5.25 2.31 -7.66
C MET A 162 -4.71 2.63 -6.26
N MET A 163 -3.54 2.10 -5.91
CA MET A 163 -2.90 2.39 -4.62
C MET A 163 -2.48 3.86 -4.55
N GLN A 164 -3.10 4.60 -3.64
CA GLN A 164 -2.80 6.01 -3.35
C GLN A 164 -1.58 6.13 -2.44
N GLY A 165 -1.31 5.11 -1.63
CA GLY A 165 -0.20 5.08 -0.70
C GLY A 165 -0.52 4.27 0.55
N TRP A 166 0.24 4.50 1.61
CA TRP A 166 0.04 3.83 2.89
C TRP A 166 0.56 4.65 4.06
N VAL A 167 0.08 4.30 5.24
CA VAL A 167 0.60 4.77 6.52
C VAL A 167 1.21 3.57 7.25
N ALA A 168 2.49 3.63 7.58
CA ALA A 168 3.16 2.66 8.42
C ALA A 168 3.34 3.22 9.83
N LEU A 169 3.10 2.38 10.82
CA LEU A 169 3.41 2.62 12.24
C LEU A 169 4.31 1.48 12.70
N ASP A 170 5.51 1.79 13.16
CA ASP A 170 6.42 0.79 13.74
C ASP A 170 6.04 0.46 15.20
N SER A 171 6.80 -0.43 15.85
CA SER A 171 6.59 -0.80 17.26
C SER A 171 6.83 0.35 18.25
N GLN A 172 7.50 1.42 17.83
CA GLN A 172 7.71 2.63 18.62
C GLN A 172 6.65 3.70 18.31
N ASN A 173 5.61 3.34 17.55
CA ASN A 173 4.54 4.22 17.10
C ASN A 173 5.04 5.38 16.22
N ASN A 174 6.20 5.24 15.58
CA ASN A 174 6.67 6.20 14.60
C ASN A 174 5.83 6.08 13.33
N ARG A 175 5.16 7.18 12.99
CA ARG A 175 4.32 7.26 11.80
C ARG A 175 5.14 7.67 10.58
N THR A 176 5.00 6.91 9.52
CA THR A 176 5.50 7.27 8.18
C THR A 176 4.35 7.17 7.19
N THR A 177 4.08 8.24 6.46
CA THR A 177 3.05 8.28 5.42
C THR A 177 3.73 8.32 4.07
N ILE A 178 3.41 7.37 3.19
CA ILE A 178 3.82 7.34 1.80
C ILE A 178 2.60 7.66 0.94
N ARG A 179 2.75 8.59 0.00
CA ARG A 179 1.78 8.81 -1.08
C ARG A 179 2.44 8.52 -2.41
N LEU A 180 1.71 7.90 -3.32
CA LEU A 180 2.17 7.52 -4.64
C LEU A 180 1.49 8.36 -5.72
N SER A 181 2.23 8.67 -6.78
CA SER A 181 1.72 9.29 -8.00
C SER A 181 2.43 8.72 -9.22
N ASN A 182 1.89 8.97 -10.41
CA ASN A 182 2.51 8.57 -11.68
C ASN A 182 2.84 7.06 -11.74
N GLN A 183 1.96 6.24 -11.19
CA GLN A 183 2.10 4.79 -11.17
C GLN A 183 2.07 4.23 -12.60
N ARG A 184 3.08 3.42 -12.93
CA ARG A 184 3.17 2.68 -14.19
C ARG A 184 3.35 1.20 -13.87
N PHE A 185 2.36 0.40 -14.24
CA PHE A 185 2.34 -1.05 -13.99
C PHE A 185 2.86 -1.83 -15.20
N GLY A 186 3.40 -3.03 -14.98
CA GLY A 186 3.81 -3.93 -16.05
C GLY A 186 5.00 -3.44 -16.88
N VAL A 187 5.68 -2.37 -16.45
CA VAL A 187 6.88 -1.86 -17.09
C VAL A 187 8.07 -2.80 -16.87
N PRO A 188 8.99 -2.95 -17.83
CA PRO A 188 10.23 -3.71 -17.63
C PRO A 188 11.08 -3.14 -16.49
N VAL A 189 11.49 -4.00 -15.55
CA VAL A 189 12.39 -3.63 -14.45
C VAL A 189 13.52 -4.66 -14.37
N ASP A 190 14.75 -4.20 -14.58
CA ASP A 190 15.96 -5.01 -14.45
C ASP A 190 16.23 -5.34 -12.97
N ASP A 191 16.65 -6.56 -12.68
CA ASP A 191 17.02 -6.98 -11.33
C ASP A 191 18.19 -6.20 -10.74
N LYS A 192 19.03 -5.60 -11.58
CA LYS A 192 20.11 -4.69 -11.18
C LYS A 192 19.59 -3.45 -10.46
N ALA A 193 18.33 -3.04 -10.66
CA ALA A 193 17.73 -1.90 -9.95
C ALA A 193 17.72 -2.10 -8.43
N PHE A 194 17.67 -3.35 -7.96
CA PHE A 194 17.63 -3.69 -6.54
C PHE A 194 19.01 -3.97 -5.94
N ARG A 195 20.08 -3.75 -6.71
CA ARG A 195 21.45 -3.77 -6.20
C ARG A 195 21.80 -2.40 -5.62
N PHE A 196 22.72 -2.40 -4.67
CA PHE A 196 23.21 -1.18 -4.02
C PHE A 196 24.68 -1.33 -3.66
N ASN A 197 25.37 -0.20 -3.59
CA ASN A 197 26.75 -0.16 -3.11
C ASN A 197 26.76 -0.06 -1.59
N ASP A 198 27.73 -0.71 -0.96
CA ASP A 198 27.89 -0.68 0.48
C ASP A 198 28.32 0.73 0.96
N PRO A 199 27.54 1.42 1.81
CA PRO A 199 27.85 2.76 2.27
C PRO A 199 29.16 2.80 3.08
N GLN A 200 29.54 1.69 3.74
CA GLN A 200 30.77 1.61 4.53
C GLN A 200 32.04 1.56 3.66
N ARG A 201 31.97 0.96 2.47
CA ARG A 201 33.14 0.85 1.56
C ARG A 201 33.62 2.19 1.02
N ARG A 202 32.78 3.23 1.09
CA ARG A 202 33.12 4.57 0.61
C ARG A 202 33.94 5.36 1.64
N SER A 203 33.90 4.99 2.92
CA SER A 203 34.65 5.63 4.00
C SER A 203 36.08 5.09 4.19
N GLY A 204 36.41 3.92 3.60
CA GLY A 204 37.71 3.26 3.78
C GLY A 204 38.79 3.62 2.75
N ARG A 205 38.56 4.65 1.92
CA ARG A 205 39.59 5.25 1.06
C ARG A 205 39.89 6.65 1.59
N ASN A 206 40.72 6.72 2.63
CA ASN A 206 41.50 7.88 3.02
C ASN A 206 42.80 7.36 3.64
#